data_AF-A0A1F3T4C9-F1
#
_entry.id   AF-A0A1F3T4C9-F1
#
_cell.length_a   1.000
_cell.length_b   1.000
_cell.length_c   1.000
_cell.angle_alpha   90.00
_cell.angle_beta   90.00
_cell.angle_gamma   90.00
#
_symmetry.space_group_name_H-M   'P 1'
#
loop_
_entity.id
_entity.type
_entity.pdbx_description
1 polymer ?
#
loop_
_entity_poly.entity_id
_entity_poly.type
_entity_poly.pdbx_seq_one_letter_code
_entity_poly.pdbx_strand_id
1 'polypeptide(L)'
;MAMEINRDIRLSIGTLLAFQLAISFGAIGLLDRMAPAIHHIVEQNIVPMESIQDMLSILASSNEPVEKRKKEFTIALERLRTKATQRSEIRAMDRVLSNHEAAIWGDPKAQQEAVVSLRELAKFNQKAMARADERARNLGTAASWAIVFLGFSGFIAGLFVLRRLLTRVAEPVASLSETLRAWRKGDFLRRCKSHEGVLELRNALAIINELLDEHLAPSSRSRSPENTQDKAVVIHFLEQNPQPAFVVHEKQGIVAANSKGIALLSRNEGASLRQDLMRAKNGAPGTSVTSVTQIKNSENWLCTVKAE
;
A
#
# COMPACT_ATOMS: atom_id res chain seq x y z
N MET A 1 0.26 1.48 27.08
CA MET A 1 0.93 2.12 25.93
C MET A 1 0.63 1.27 24.70
N ALA A 2 -0.50 1.51 24.05
CA ALA A 2 -0.99 0.65 22.96
C ALA A 2 -0.27 0.99 21.64
N MET A 3 0.32 -0.03 21.02
CA MET A 3 1.18 0.00 19.82
C MET A 3 0.72 0.99 18.72
N GLU A 4 1.58 1.93 18.35
CA GLU A 4 1.46 2.77 17.16
C GLU A 4 1.38 1.95 15.87
N ILE A 5 1.94 0.73 15.80
CA ILE A 5 1.69 -0.22 14.68
C ILE A 5 0.19 -0.51 14.54
N ASN A 6 -0.50 -0.87 15.62
CA ASN A 6 -1.94 -1.12 15.59
C ASN A 6 -2.70 0.16 15.24
N ARG A 7 -2.23 1.33 15.71
CA ARG A 7 -2.82 2.62 15.37
C ARG A 7 -2.65 2.94 13.89
N ASP A 8 -1.47 2.78 13.31
CA ASP A 8 -1.17 3.10 11.91
C ASP A 8 -1.89 2.16 10.93
N ILE A 9 -1.98 0.87 11.28
CA ILE A 9 -2.77 -0.11 10.53
C ILE A 9 -4.27 0.21 10.63
N ARG A 10 -4.80 0.43 11.84
CA ARG A 10 -6.23 0.79 12.01
C ARG A 10 -6.57 2.10 11.34
N LEU A 11 -5.68 3.08 11.36
CA LEU A 11 -5.89 4.36 10.70
C LEU A 11 -5.86 4.18 9.19
N SER A 12 -4.91 3.43 8.64
CA SER A 12 -4.85 3.17 7.19
C SER A 12 -6.08 2.40 6.68
N ILE A 13 -6.46 1.31 7.36
CA ILE A 13 -7.65 0.51 7.01
C ILE A 13 -8.93 1.32 7.27
N GLY A 14 -9.01 2.04 8.39
CA GLY A 14 -10.15 2.86 8.75
C GLY A 14 -10.38 4.00 7.75
N THR A 15 -9.32 4.69 7.33
CA THR A 15 -9.40 5.71 6.27
C THR A 15 -9.83 5.10 4.94
N LEU A 16 -9.32 3.93 4.57
CA LEU A 16 -9.75 3.22 3.35
C LEU A 16 -11.23 2.87 3.38
N LEU A 17 -11.72 2.32 4.50
CA LEU A 17 -13.13 1.98 4.68
C LEU A 17 -14.02 3.22 4.66
N ALA A 18 -13.63 4.28 5.36
CA ALA A 18 -14.35 5.56 5.36
C ALA A 18 -14.43 6.15 3.95
N PHE A 19 -13.33 6.09 3.19
CA PHE A 19 -13.29 6.52 1.80
C PHE A 19 -14.20 5.66 0.91
N GLN A 20 -14.21 4.34 1.07
CA GLN A 20 -15.09 3.44 0.32
C GLN A 20 -16.58 3.66 0.64
N LEU A 21 -16.90 3.96 1.90
CA LEU A 21 -18.24 4.37 2.31
C LEU A 21 -18.63 5.69 1.64
N ALA A 22 -17.75 6.69 1.66
CA ALA A 22 -18.00 7.97 0.99
C ALA A 22 -18.22 7.81 -0.53
N ILE A 23 -17.44 6.95 -1.19
CA ILE A 23 -17.65 6.58 -2.60
C ILE A 23 -19.03 5.95 -2.80
N SER A 24 -19.40 5.00 -1.95
CA SER A 24 -20.70 4.31 -2.04
C SER A 24 -21.88 5.28 -1.89
N PHE A 25 -21.83 6.15 -0.87
CA PHE A 25 -22.85 7.19 -0.68
C PHE A 25 -22.85 8.20 -1.83
N GLY A 26 -21.68 8.58 -2.34
CA GLY A 26 -21.54 9.46 -3.50
C GLY A 26 -22.19 8.86 -4.74
N ALA A 27 -21.98 7.56 -5.01
CA ALA A 27 -22.60 6.86 -6.11
C ALA A 27 -24.13 6.78 -5.98
N ILE A 28 -24.64 6.49 -4.77
CA ILE A 28 -26.08 6.48 -4.49
C ILE A 28 -26.69 7.88 -4.71
N GLY A 29 -26.07 8.93 -4.17
CA GLY A 29 -26.56 10.31 -4.35
C GLY A 29 -26.52 10.77 -5.80
N LEU A 30 -25.57 10.26 -6.59
CA LEU A 30 -25.50 10.51 -8.03
C LEU A 30 -26.66 9.86 -8.79
N LEU A 31 -27.00 8.61 -8.43
CA LEU A 31 -28.16 7.91 -8.98
C LEU A 31 -29.47 8.60 -8.61
N ASP A 32 -29.59 9.06 -7.37
CA ASP A 32 -30.79 9.75 -6.88
C ASP A 32 -31.03 11.07 -7.63
N ARG A 33 -29.96 11.78 -8.01
CA ARG A 33 -30.04 12.96 -8.88
C ARG A 33 -30.56 12.70 -10.29
N MET A 34 -30.55 11.45 -10.78
CA MET A 34 -31.08 11.10 -12.09
C MET A 34 -32.59 10.81 -12.07
N ALA A 35 -33.14 10.36 -10.94
CA ALA A 35 -34.56 10.02 -10.81
C ALA A 35 -35.53 11.18 -11.15
N PRO A 36 -35.26 12.46 -10.78
CA PRO A 36 -36.12 13.58 -11.13
C PRO A 36 -36.25 13.82 -12.64
N ALA A 37 -35.20 13.54 -13.41
CA ALA A 37 -35.24 13.76 -14.86
C ALA A 37 -36.24 12.82 -15.55
N ILE A 38 -36.34 11.58 -15.09
CA ILE A 38 -37.30 10.59 -15.60
C ILE A 38 -38.72 10.95 -15.17
N HIS A 39 -38.91 11.31 -13.90
CA HIS A 39 -40.22 11.70 -13.38
C HIS A 39 -40.78 12.92 -14.12
N HIS A 40 -39.92 13.89 -14.41
CA HIS A 40 -40.27 15.08 -15.17
C HIS A 40 -40.64 14.76 -16.63
N ILE A 41 -39.95 13.81 -17.27
CA ILE A 41 -40.32 13.33 -18.61
C ILE A 41 -41.73 12.72 -18.59
N VAL A 42 -42.00 11.84 -17.64
CA VAL A 42 -43.29 11.13 -17.53
C VAL A 42 -44.43 12.10 -17.24
N GLU A 43 -44.36 12.86 -16.15
CA GLU A 43 -45.50 13.68 -15.69
C GLU A 43 -45.74 14.94 -16.53
N GLN A 44 -44.68 15.54 -17.08
CA GLN A 44 -44.83 16.78 -17.84
C GLN A 44 -45.00 16.56 -19.34
N ASN A 45 -44.72 15.37 -19.86
CA ASN A 45 -44.77 15.16 -21.30
C ASN A 45 -45.65 13.99 -21.76
N ILE A 46 -45.78 12.90 -21.01
CA ILE A 46 -46.64 11.76 -21.41
C ILE A 46 -48.13 12.08 -21.21
N VAL A 47 -48.50 12.58 -20.02
CA VAL A 47 -49.90 12.92 -19.69
C VAL A 47 -50.53 13.93 -20.66
N PRO A 48 -49.84 15.00 -21.09
CA PRO A 48 -50.35 15.88 -22.14
C PRO A 48 -50.57 15.18 -23.49
N MET A 49 -49.69 14.26 -23.89
CA MET A 49 -49.83 13.53 -25.15
C MET A 49 -51.05 12.60 -25.15
N GLU A 50 -51.27 11.85 -24.06
CA GLU A 50 -52.47 11.02 -23.89
C GLU A 50 -53.74 11.86 -23.97
N SER A 51 -53.77 13.02 -23.30
CA SER A 51 -54.93 13.93 -23.33
C SER A 51 -55.21 14.46 -24.75
N ILE A 52 -54.17 14.72 -25.55
CA ILE A 52 -54.33 15.12 -26.96
C ILE A 52 -54.86 13.97 -27.82
N GLN A 53 -54.41 12.74 -27.57
CA GLN A 53 -54.89 11.54 -28.27
C GLN A 53 -56.35 11.22 -27.92
N ASP A 54 -56.74 11.38 -26.65
CA ASP A 54 -58.12 11.24 -26.19
C ASP A 54 -59.02 12.24 -26.92
N MET A 55 -58.64 13.53 -26.96
CA MET A 55 -59.38 14.57 -27.66
C MET A 55 -59.52 14.30 -29.17
N LEU A 56 -58.45 13.84 -29.83
CA LEU A 56 -58.51 13.45 -31.25
C LEU A 56 -59.43 12.25 -31.49
N SER A 57 -59.40 11.26 -30.58
CA SER A 57 -60.24 10.06 -30.66
C SER A 57 -61.72 10.39 -30.44
N ILE A 58 -62.03 11.30 -29.51
CA ILE A 58 -63.38 11.80 -29.27
C ILE A 58 -63.92 12.55 -30.50
N LEU A 59 -63.10 13.39 -31.13
CA LEU A 59 -63.48 14.09 -32.35
C LEU A 59 -63.68 13.14 -33.54
N ALA A 60 -62.95 12.02 -33.59
CA ALA A 60 -63.10 11.00 -34.63
C ALA A 60 -64.29 10.05 -34.40
N SER A 61 -64.74 9.91 -33.16
CA SER A 61 -65.83 9.00 -32.79
C SER A 61 -67.19 9.66 -33.05
N SER A 62 -67.93 9.18 -34.06
CA SER A 62 -69.29 9.64 -34.38
C SER A 62 -70.40 8.82 -33.73
N ASN A 63 -70.08 7.66 -33.15
CA ASN A 63 -71.06 6.67 -32.68
C ASN A 63 -71.55 6.92 -31.25
N GLU A 64 -70.93 7.86 -30.52
CA GLU A 64 -71.28 8.16 -29.14
C GLU A 64 -72.18 9.40 -29.02
N PRO A 65 -73.07 9.45 -28.00
CA PRO A 65 -73.89 10.62 -27.73
C PRO A 65 -73.04 11.89 -27.57
N VAL A 66 -73.49 12.99 -28.18
CA VAL A 66 -72.81 14.30 -28.17
C VAL A 66 -72.47 14.75 -26.75
N GLU A 67 -73.38 14.58 -25.79
CA GLU A 67 -73.17 14.97 -24.39
C GLU A 67 -72.05 14.18 -23.69
N LYS A 68 -71.93 12.89 -24.02
CA LYS A 68 -70.85 12.05 -23.50
C LYS A 68 -69.50 12.53 -24.06
N ARG A 69 -69.43 12.73 -25.38
CA ARG A 69 -68.24 13.26 -26.06
C ARG A 69 -67.83 14.63 -25.52
N LYS A 70 -68.79 15.53 -25.29
CA LYS A 70 -68.54 16.85 -24.69
C LYS A 70 -67.91 16.72 -23.31
N LYS A 71 -68.49 15.90 -22.44
CA LYS A 71 -67.98 15.70 -21.08
C LYS A 71 -66.56 15.13 -21.07
N GLU A 72 -66.30 14.09 -21.87
CA GLU A 72 -64.98 13.46 -21.95
C GLU A 72 -63.93 14.40 -22.56
N PHE A 73 -64.31 15.18 -23.57
CA PHE A 73 -63.42 16.17 -24.17
C PHE A 73 -63.05 17.26 -23.18
N THR A 74 -64.01 17.79 -22.42
CA THR A 74 -63.75 18.79 -21.38
C THR A 74 -62.81 18.26 -20.31
N ILE A 75 -62.98 17.01 -19.87
CA ILE A 75 -62.08 16.38 -18.89
C ILE A 75 -60.65 16.28 -19.45
N ALA A 76 -60.48 15.82 -20.69
CA ALA A 76 -59.17 15.73 -21.33
C ALA A 76 -58.52 17.12 -21.52
N LEU A 77 -59.32 18.12 -21.87
CA LEU A 77 -58.86 19.50 -22.05
C LEU A 77 -58.43 20.15 -20.73
N GLU A 78 -59.16 19.92 -19.64
CA GLU A 78 -58.78 20.41 -18.30
C GLU A 78 -57.46 19.79 -17.83
N ARG A 79 -57.27 18.48 -18.04
CA ARG A 79 -55.99 17.80 -17.74
C ARG A 79 -54.84 18.45 -18.48
N LEU A 80 -55.01 18.76 -19.77
CA LEU A 80 -54.00 19.42 -20.59
C LEU A 80 -53.72 20.86 -20.11
N ARG A 81 -54.77 21.60 -19.76
CA ARG A 81 -54.70 23.03 -19.40
C ARG A 81 -53.85 23.28 -18.17
N THR A 82 -53.93 22.42 -17.17
CA THR A 82 -53.13 22.55 -15.94
C THR A 82 -51.63 22.33 -16.16
N LYS A 83 -51.24 21.81 -17.34
CA LYS A 83 -49.85 21.44 -17.67
C LYS A 83 -49.21 22.30 -18.75
N ALA A 84 -49.98 23.11 -19.47
CA ALA A 84 -49.44 23.99 -20.50
C ALA A 84 -48.58 25.10 -19.87
N THR A 85 -47.32 25.22 -20.29
CA THR A 85 -46.37 26.17 -19.70
C THR A 85 -45.82 27.16 -20.72
N GLN A 86 -45.80 26.82 -22.01
CA GLN A 86 -45.21 27.66 -23.04
C GLN A 86 -46.25 28.58 -23.70
N ARG A 87 -45.85 29.82 -24.02
CA ARG A 87 -46.72 30.79 -24.74
C ARG A 87 -47.26 30.27 -26.07
N SER A 88 -46.56 29.35 -26.73
CA SER A 88 -47.01 28.70 -27.97
C SER A 88 -48.06 27.62 -27.69
N GLU A 89 -47.93 26.86 -26.60
CA GLU A 89 -48.91 25.86 -26.17
C GLU A 89 -50.21 26.53 -25.76
N ILE A 90 -50.13 27.62 -24.97
CA ILE A 90 -51.30 28.38 -24.55
C ILE A 90 -52.08 28.88 -25.78
N ARG A 91 -51.40 29.46 -26.77
CA ARG A 91 -52.05 29.95 -27.99
C ARG A 91 -52.71 28.85 -28.82
N ALA A 92 -52.10 27.66 -28.91
CA ALA A 92 -52.71 26.55 -29.63
C ALA A 92 -53.90 25.97 -28.85
N MET A 93 -53.83 25.98 -27.52
CA MET A 93 -54.91 25.56 -26.63
C MET A 93 -56.11 26.52 -26.66
N ASP A 94 -55.86 27.83 -26.78
CA ASP A 94 -56.93 28.84 -26.94
C ASP A 94 -57.74 28.61 -28.23
N ARG A 95 -57.08 28.18 -29.31
CA ARG A 95 -57.77 27.81 -30.57
C ARG A 95 -58.59 26.53 -30.44
N VAL A 96 -58.12 25.56 -29.65
CA VAL A 96 -58.93 24.38 -29.33
C VAL A 96 -60.16 24.81 -28.51
N LEU A 97 -59.97 25.67 -27.51
CA LEU A 97 -61.05 26.21 -26.68
C LEU A 97 -62.09 27.00 -27.48
N SER A 98 -61.69 27.78 -28.49
CA SER A 98 -62.66 28.54 -29.29
C SER A 98 -63.52 27.66 -30.20
N ASN A 99 -63.01 26.50 -30.60
CA ASN A 99 -63.62 25.68 -31.66
C ASN A 99 -64.19 24.34 -31.18
N HIS A 100 -63.88 23.90 -29.95
CA HIS A 100 -64.22 22.56 -29.48
C HIS A 100 -65.73 22.27 -29.45
N GLU A 101 -66.57 23.21 -29.02
CA GLU A 101 -68.01 22.96 -28.96
C GLU A 101 -68.59 22.69 -30.35
N ALA A 102 -68.32 23.57 -31.32
CA ALA A 102 -68.76 23.39 -32.71
C ALA A 102 -68.17 22.11 -33.34
N ALA A 103 -66.92 21.78 -33.02
CA ALA A 103 -66.27 20.55 -33.48
C ALA A 103 -66.97 19.28 -32.95
N ILE A 104 -67.40 19.25 -31.68
CA ILE A 104 -68.10 18.11 -31.06
C ILE A 104 -69.51 17.96 -31.63
N TRP A 105 -70.19 19.08 -31.94
CA TRP A 105 -71.50 19.09 -32.61
C TRP A 105 -71.43 18.69 -34.09
N GLY A 106 -70.23 18.49 -34.65
CA GLY A 106 -70.03 17.94 -35.99
C GLY A 106 -69.90 18.99 -37.10
N ASP A 107 -69.61 20.26 -36.77
CA ASP A 107 -69.24 21.23 -37.80
C ASP A 107 -67.89 20.84 -38.43
N PRO A 108 -67.84 20.51 -39.73
CA PRO A 108 -66.63 20.04 -40.40
C PRO A 108 -65.51 21.09 -40.38
N LYS A 109 -65.83 22.40 -40.41
CA LYS A 109 -64.80 23.45 -40.35
C LYS A 109 -64.18 23.53 -38.97
N ALA A 110 -65.01 23.59 -37.93
CA ALA A 110 -64.55 23.61 -36.54
C ALA A 110 -63.77 22.34 -36.17
N GLN A 111 -64.22 21.17 -36.64
CA GLN A 111 -63.53 19.90 -36.46
C GLN A 111 -62.14 19.92 -37.11
N GLN A 112 -62.02 20.41 -38.34
CA GLN A 112 -60.74 20.53 -39.02
C GLN A 112 -59.78 21.48 -38.28
N GLU A 113 -60.26 22.64 -37.83
CA GLU A 113 -59.45 23.59 -37.07
C GLU A 113 -59.01 23.05 -35.70
N ALA A 114 -59.90 22.33 -35.00
CA ALA A 114 -59.58 21.67 -33.75
C ALA A 114 -58.50 20.59 -33.95
N VAL A 115 -58.63 19.75 -34.99
CA VAL A 115 -57.64 18.71 -35.33
C VAL A 115 -56.29 19.32 -35.68
N VAL A 116 -56.26 20.42 -36.45
CA VAL A 116 -55.01 21.13 -36.78
C VAL A 116 -54.35 21.67 -35.51
N SER A 117 -55.12 22.30 -34.62
CA SER A 117 -54.60 22.86 -33.37
C SER A 117 -54.10 21.78 -32.41
N LEU A 118 -54.81 20.65 -32.29
CA LEU A 118 -54.38 19.49 -31.51
C LEU A 118 -53.09 18.85 -32.07
N ARG A 119 -52.95 18.78 -33.40
CA ARG A 119 -51.70 18.31 -34.04
C ARG A 119 -50.53 19.27 -33.80
N GLU A 120 -50.78 20.58 -33.77
CA GLU A 120 -49.76 21.57 -33.39
C GLU A 120 -49.31 21.38 -31.93
N LEU A 121 -50.26 21.20 -31.01
CA LEU A 121 -49.98 20.88 -29.60
C LEU A 121 -49.15 19.59 -29.47
N ALA A 122 -49.51 18.53 -30.19
CA ALA A 122 -48.77 17.27 -30.20
C ALA A 122 -47.31 17.48 -30.67
N LYS A 123 -47.09 18.29 -31.71
CA LYS A 123 -45.74 18.61 -32.20
C LYS A 123 -44.91 19.39 -31.17
N PHE A 124 -45.52 20.33 -30.44
CA PHE A 124 -44.82 21.04 -29.38
C PHE A 124 -44.40 20.11 -28.25
N ASN A 125 -45.32 19.23 -27.82
CA ASN A 125 -45.04 18.23 -26.79
C ASN A 125 -43.95 17.23 -27.23
N GLN A 126 -44.00 16.70 -28.47
CA GLN A 126 -42.95 15.83 -29.00
C GLN A 126 -41.56 16.48 -29.00
N LYS A 127 -41.47 17.77 -29.35
CA LYS A 127 -40.21 18.52 -29.28
C LYS A 127 -39.73 18.72 -27.85
N ALA A 128 -40.65 18.93 -26.91
CA ALA A 128 -40.31 19.02 -25.49
C ALA A 128 -39.78 17.68 -24.96
N MET A 129 -40.43 16.56 -25.31
CA MET A 129 -39.97 15.20 -24.99
C MET A 129 -38.57 14.93 -25.53
N ALA A 130 -38.31 15.22 -26.80
CA ALA A 130 -37.01 14.98 -27.41
C ALA A 130 -35.88 15.73 -26.69
N ARG A 131 -36.11 17.00 -26.32
CA ARG A 131 -35.14 17.80 -25.55
C ARG A 131 -34.95 17.27 -24.13
N ALA A 132 -36.02 16.77 -23.51
CA ALA A 132 -35.94 16.21 -22.17
C ALA A 132 -35.18 14.88 -22.18
N ASP A 133 -35.42 14.01 -23.17
CA ASP A 133 -34.67 12.77 -23.39
C ASP A 133 -33.18 13.06 -23.63
N GLU A 134 -32.85 14.03 -24.49
CA GLU A 134 -31.47 14.44 -24.73
C GLU A 134 -30.77 14.92 -23.44
N ARG A 135 -31.45 15.73 -22.62
CA ARG A 135 -30.92 16.15 -21.32
C ARG A 135 -30.72 14.96 -20.38
N ALA A 136 -31.67 14.03 -20.32
CA ALA A 136 -31.56 12.83 -19.50
C ALA A 136 -30.37 11.96 -19.93
N ARG A 137 -30.15 11.78 -21.24
CA ARG A 137 -28.97 11.10 -21.79
C ARG A 137 -27.66 11.79 -21.41
N ASN A 138 -27.59 13.11 -21.57
CA ASN A 138 -26.40 13.88 -21.22
C ASN A 138 -26.09 13.77 -19.72
N LEU A 139 -27.11 13.88 -18.86
CA LEU A 139 -26.97 13.63 -17.42
C LEU A 139 -26.49 12.20 -17.12
N GLY A 140 -27.03 11.21 -17.83
CA GLY A 140 -26.61 9.82 -17.70
C GLY A 140 -25.15 9.58 -18.07
N THR A 141 -24.69 10.12 -19.20
CA THR A 141 -23.28 10.00 -19.61
C THR A 141 -22.33 10.67 -18.61
N ALA A 142 -22.67 11.85 -18.11
CA ALA A 142 -21.89 12.54 -17.08
C ALA A 142 -21.84 11.73 -15.77
N ALA A 143 -22.98 11.14 -15.38
CA ALA A 143 -23.06 10.31 -14.18
C ALA A 143 -22.21 9.03 -14.31
N SER A 144 -22.24 8.38 -15.47
CA SER A 144 -21.39 7.21 -15.74
C SER A 144 -19.90 7.54 -15.60
N TRP A 145 -19.46 8.67 -16.19
CA TRP A 145 -18.07 9.11 -16.02
C TRP A 145 -17.72 9.39 -14.56
N ALA A 146 -18.60 10.03 -13.81
CA ALA A 146 -18.38 10.27 -12.38
C ALA A 146 -18.24 8.97 -11.58
N ILE A 147 -19.04 7.94 -11.85
CA ILE A 147 -18.91 6.61 -11.21
C ILE A 147 -17.56 5.97 -11.56
N VAL A 148 -17.12 6.05 -12.83
CA VAL A 148 -15.82 5.52 -13.25
C VAL A 148 -14.68 6.21 -12.49
N PHE A 149 -14.71 7.55 -12.38
CA PHE A 149 -13.69 8.29 -11.62
C PHE A 149 -13.73 7.96 -10.12
N LEU A 150 -14.92 7.79 -9.54
CA LEU A 150 -15.10 7.35 -8.16
C LEU A 150 -14.43 5.98 -7.93
N GLY A 151 -14.75 5.00 -8.78
CA GLY A 151 -14.15 3.67 -8.71
C GLY A 151 -12.63 3.69 -8.90
N PHE A 152 -12.15 4.47 -9.87
CA PHE A 152 -10.71 4.64 -10.13
C PHE A 152 -9.98 5.25 -8.93
N SER A 153 -10.57 6.27 -8.29
CA SER A 153 -10.00 6.86 -7.07
C SER A 153 -9.94 5.86 -5.91
N GLY A 154 -10.97 5.01 -5.75
CA GLY A 154 -10.99 3.92 -4.78
C GLY A 154 -9.87 2.91 -5.02
N PHE A 155 -9.64 2.56 -6.29
CA PHE A 155 -8.54 1.69 -6.69
C PHE A 155 -7.17 2.30 -6.37
N ILE A 156 -6.95 3.59 -6.68
CA ILE A 156 -5.71 4.30 -6.33
C ILE A 156 -5.50 4.33 -4.82
N ALA A 157 -6.54 4.64 -4.04
CA ALA A 157 -6.46 4.65 -2.58
C ALA A 157 -6.09 3.26 -2.04
N GLY A 158 -6.67 2.19 -2.60
CA GLY A 158 -6.31 0.81 -2.28
C GLY A 158 -4.85 0.47 -2.59
N LEU A 159 -4.35 0.85 -3.77
CA LEU A 159 -2.94 0.68 -4.13
C LEU A 159 -2.01 1.45 -3.20
N PHE A 160 -2.39 2.67 -2.80
CA PHE A 160 -1.60 3.47 -1.86
C PHE A 160 -1.49 2.81 -0.49
N VAL A 161 -2.60 2.29 0.05
CA VAL A 161 -2.62 1.56 1.32
C VAL A 161 -1.80 0.27 1.21
N LEU A 162 -1.95 -0.49 0.12
CA LEU A 162 -1.18 -1.71 -0.12
C LEU A 162 0.32 -1.42 -0.17
N ARG A 163 0.73 -0.41 -0.95
CA ARG A 163 2.14 0.01 -1.05
C ARG A 163 2.68 0.43 0.32
N ARG A 164 1.90 1.22 1.08
CA ARG A 164 2.27 1.64 2.43
C ARG A 164 2.46 0.46 3.38
N LEU A 165 1.59 -0.55 3.34
CA LEU A 165 1.71 -1.75 4.17
C LEU A 165 2.93 -2.59 3.78
N LEU A 166 3.19 -2.75 2.48
CA LEU A 166 4.35 -3.50 1.99
C LEU A 166 5.66 -2.84 2.44
N THR A 167 5.83 -1.54 2.21
CA THR A 167 7.10 -0.85 2.52
C THR A 167 7.29 -0.60 4.02
N ARG A 168 6.22 -0.31 4.77
CA ARG A 168 6.34 0.02 6.21
C ARG A 168 6.28 -1.16 7.15
N VAL A 169 5.69 -2.30 6.73
CA VAL A 169 5.47 -3.47 7.59
C VAL A 169 6.10 -4.72 7.02
N ALA A 170 5.81 -5.08 5.75
CA ALA A 170 6.28 -6.35 5.20
C ALA A 170 7.81 -6.36 4.98
N GLU A 171 8.37 -5.31 4.37
CA GLU A 171 9.81 -5.21 4.11
C GLU A 171 10.67 -5.24 5.39
N PRO A 172 10.37 -4.48 6.46
CA PRO A 172 11.20 -4.52 7.66
C PRO A 172 11.09 -5.85 8.41
N VAL A 173 9.91 -6.49 8.42
CA VAL A 173 9.73 -7.85 8.98
C VAL A 173 10.52 -8.89 8.17
N ALA A 174 10.50 -8.79 6.84
CA ALA A 174 11.31 -9.65 5.98
C ALA A 174 12.82 -9.46 6.27
N SER A 175 13.30 -8.21 6.35
CA SER A 175 14.70 -7.89 6.67
C SER A 175 15.12 -8.46 8.03
N LEU A 176 14.24 -8.44 9.04
CA LEU A 176 14.51 -9.03 10.34
C LEU A 176 14.73 -10.55 10.22
N SER A 177 13.79 -11.22 9.56
CA SER A 177 13.85 -12.68 9.38
C SER A 177 15.09 -13.13 8.62
N GLU A 178 15.52 -12.37 7.61
CA GLU A 178 16.73 -12.64 6.85
C GLU A 178 18.00 -12.45 7.67
N THR A 179 18.06 -11.37 8.47
CA THR A 179 19.23 -11.08 9.31
C THR A 179 19.41 -12.15 10.38
N LEU A 180 18.33 -12.56 11.05
CA LEU A 180 18.39 -13.63 12.05
C LEU A 180 18.77 -15.00 11.42
N ARG A 181 18.27 -15.30 10.22
CA ARG A 181 18.67 -16.51 9.49
C ARG A 181 20.15 -16.49 9.08
N ALA A 182 20.66 -15.34 8.63
CA ALA A 182 22.06 -15.19 8.25
C ALA A 182 22.98 -15.31 9.46
N TRP A 183 22.61 -14.69 10.58
CA TRP A 183 23.32 -14.80 11.85
C TRP A 183 23.39 -16.25 12.33
N ARG A 184 22.28 -17.01 12.25
CA ARG A 184 22.27 -18.46 12.56
C ARG A 184 23.19 -19.28 11.64
N LYS A 185 23.45 -18.81 10.42
CA LYS A 185 24.37 -19.44 9.45
C LYS A 185 25.83 -18.99 9.63
N GLY A 186 26.13 -18.17 10.64
CA GLY A 186 27.49 -17.69 10.94
C GLY A 186 27.88 -16.38 10.25
N ASP A 187 26.96 -15.72 9.54
CA ASP A 187 27.20 -14.36 9.03
C ASP A 187 26.84 -13.33 10.11
N PHE A 188 27.83 -13.02 10.94
CA PHE A 188 27.66 -12.10 12.06
C PHE A 188 27.72 -10.63 11.68
N LEU A 189 28.15 -10.28 10.46
CA LEU A 189 28.31 -8.88 10.04
C LEU A 189 27.04 -8.29 9.41
N ARG A 190 26.06 -9.13 9.04
CA ARG A 190 24.78 -8.66 8.52
C ARG A 190 23.99 -7.91 9.59
N ARG A 191 23.40 -6.79 9.19
CA ARG A 191 22.57 -5.93 10.05
C ARG A 191 21.18 -5.77 9.44
N CYS A 192 20.20 -5.54 10.31
CA CYS A 192 18.87 -5.12 9.87
C CYS A 192 18.98 -3.71 9.26
N LYS A 193 18.42 -3.51 8.06
CA LYS A 193 18.36 -2.18 7.46
C LYS A 193 17.29 -1.36 8.19
N SER A 194 17.67 -0.19 8.73
CA SER A 194 16.70 0.76 9.28
C SER A 194 15.95 1.42 8.11
N HIS A 195 14.86 0.79 7.67
CA HIS A 195 13.95 1.36 6.67
C HIS A 195 13.01 2.38 7.32
N GLU A 196 12.32 3.17 6.48
CA GLU A 196 11.18 4.04 6.84
C GLU A 196 9.96 3.24 7.35
N GLY A 197 10.15 2.48 8.43
CA GLY A 197 9.10 1.71 9.08
C GLY A 197 8.38 2.48 10.19
N VAL A 198 7.36 1.84 10.76
CA VAL A 198 6.68 2.34 11.97
C VAL A 198 7.69 2.42 13.13
N LEU A 199 7.53 3.40 14.03
CA LEU A 199 8.49 3.71 15.09
C LEU A 199 8.86 2.48 15.95
N GLU A 200 7.90 1.66 16.34
CA GLU A 200 8.20 0.46 17.14
C GLU A 200 9.00 -0.58 16.38
N LEU A 201 8.72 -0.75 15.09
CA LEU A 201 9.45 -1.71 14.28
C LEU A 201 10.88 -1.22 14.09
N ARG A 202 11.08 0.08 13.89
CA ARG A 202 12.42 0.70 13.85
C ARG A 202 13.16 0.52 15.18
N ASN A 203 12.48 0.73 16.31
CA ASN A 203 13.06 0.55 17.64
C ASN A 203 13.43 -0.92 17.88
N ALA A 204 12.56 -1.87 17.51
CA ALA A 204 12.84 -3.29 17.63
C ALA A 204 14.04 -3.72 16.77
N LEU A 205 14.13 -3.24 15.52
CA LEU A 205 15.28 -3.51 14.65
C LEU A 205 16.58 -2.91 15.21
N ALA A 206 16.51 -1.72 15.81
CA ALA A 206 17.66 -1.08 16.44
C ALA A 206 18.15 -1.86 17.67
N ILE A 207 17.25 -2.27 18.57
CA ILE A 207 17.56 -3.10 19.74
C ILE A 207 18.19 -4.43 19.29
N ILE A 208 17.67 -5.04 18.23
CA ILE A 208 18.23 -6.30 17.72
C ILE A 208 19.64 -6.08 17.15
N ASN A 209 19.88 -5.01 16.40
CA ASN A 209 21.22 -4.68 15.94
C ASN A 209 22.20 -4.46 17.11
N GLU A 210 21.77 -3.76 18.17
CA GLU A 210 22.57 -3.54 19.39
C GLU A 210 22.90 -4.85 20.11
N LEU A 211 21.93 -5.76 20.26
CA LEU A 211 22.15 -7.09 20.84
C LEU A 211 23.13 -7.93 20.00
N LEU A 212 23.04 -7.84 18.67
CA LEU A 212 23.97 -8.52 17.77
C LEU A 212 25.39 -7.95 17.89
N ASP A 213 25.52 -6.64 18.06
CA ASP A 213 26.79 -5.95 18.28
C ASP A 213 27.41 -6.31 19.65
N GLU A 214 26.59 -6.35 20.70
CA GLU A 214 27.02 -6.75 22.04
C GLU A 214 27.51 -8.20 22.06
N HIS A 215 26.93 -9.10 21.26
CA HIS A 215 27.39 -10.49 21.18
C HIS A 215 28.74 -10.64 20.44
N LEU A 216 29.11 -9.67 19.59
CA LEU A 216 30.40 -9.64 18.91
C LEU A 216 31.50 -9.01 19.77
N ALA A 217 31.16 -7.99 20.57
CA ALA A 217 32.07 -7.27 21.46
C ALA A 217 32.90 -8.14 22.46
N PRO A 218 32.40 -9.23 23.07
CA PRO A 218 33.16 -10.01 24.05
C PRO A 218 34.33 -10.80 23.43
N SER A 219 34.30 -11.06 22.12
CA SER A 219 35.43 -11.71 21.43
C SER A 219 36.61 -10.76 21.15
N SER A 220 36.38 -9.44 21.22
CA SER A 220 37.41 -8.40 21.06
C SER A 220 38.00 -7.88 22.38
N ARG A 221 37.35 -8.07 23.53
CA ARG A 221 37.85 -7.57 24.84
C ARG A 221 39.05 -8.35 25.40
N SER A 222 39.40 -9.53 24.87
CA SER A 222 40.63 -10.25 25.24
C SER A 222 41.89 -9.80 24.49
N ARG A 223 41.81 -8.79 23.60
CA ARG A 223 42.99 -8.13 23.02
C ARG A 223 43.08 -6.70 23.52
N SER A 224 43.48 -6.53 24.78
CA SER A 224 43.88 -5.21 25.30
C SER A 224 45.08 -4.71 24.48
N PRO A 225 45.10 -3.44 24.02
CA PRO A 225 46.26 -2.85 23.34
C PRO A 225 47.55 -2.88 24.17
N GLU A 226 47.46 -2.95 25.52
CA GLU A 226 48.60 -3.21 26.42
C GLU A 226 49.36 -4.50 26.05
N ASN A 227 48.64 -5.56 25.67
CA ASN A 227 49.25 -6.85 25.36
C ASN A 227 50.07 -6.81 24.06
N THR A 228 49.87 -5.80 23.20
CA THR A 228 50.68 -5.63 21.97
C THR A 228 52.01 -4.98 22.29
N GLN A 229 52.03 -4.03 23.23
CA GLN A 229 53.23 -3.33 23.66
C GLN A 229 54.08 -4.23 24.57
N ASP A 230 53.45 -4.96 25.49
CA ASP A 230 54.13 -5.96 26.32
C ASP A 230 54.69 -7.12 25.48
N LYS A 231 53.94 -7.57 24.46
CA LYS A 231 54.44 -8.59 23.52
C LYS A 231 55.63 -8.09 22.71
N ALA A 232 55.64 -6.83 22.29
CA ALA A 232 56.78 -6.24 21.59
C ALA A 232 58.02 -6.16 22.49
N VAL A 233 57.84 -5.78 23.77
CA VAL A 233 58.92 -5.74 24.77
C VAL A 233 59.46 -7.14 25.06
N VAL A 234 58.60 -8.14 25.23
CA VAL A 234 59.02 -9.53 25.45
C VAL A 234 59.77 -10.09 24.24
N ILE A 235 59.32 -9.81 23.01
CA ILE A 235 60.03 -10.20 21.79
C ILE A 235 61.40 -9.51 21.74
N HIS A 236 61.49 -8.23 22.08
CA HIS A 236 62.76 -7.51 22.11
C HIS A 236 63.75 -8.10 23.12
N PHE A 237 63.29 -8.44 24.33
CA PHE A 237 64.14 -9.10 25.34
C PHE A 237 64.55 -10.52 24.94
N LEU A 238 63.68 -11.27 24.26
CA LEU A 238 64.03 -12.57 23.70
C LEU A 238 65.14 -12.45 22.66
N GLU A 239 65.07 -11.42 21.81
CA GLU A 239 66.02 -11.18 20.73
C GLU A 239 67.40 -10.73 21.23
N GLN A 240 67.47 -10.06 22.38
CA GLN A 240 68.73 -9.68 23.02
C GLN A 240 69.53 -10.87 23.58
N ASN A 241 68.93 -12.06 23.71
CA ASN A 241 69.66 -13.23 24.18
C ASN A 241 70.69 -13.69 23.13
N PRO A 242 71.98 -13.82 23.50
CA PRO A 242 73.02 -14.24 22.55
C PRO A 242 72.88 -15.70 22.12
N GLN A 243 72.16 -16.52 22.90
CA GLN A 243 71.88 -17.92 22.63
C GLN A 243 70.47 -18.11 22.05
N PRO A 244 70.23 -19.19 21.27
CA PRO A 244 68.90 -19.60 20.87
C PRO A 244 67.98 -19.79 22.09
N ALA A 245 66.86 -19.06 22.09
CA ALA A 245 65.94 -19.02 23.22
C ALA A 245 64.50 -19.28 22.76
N PHE A 246 63.77 -20.04 23.57
CA PHE A 246 62.40 -20.48 23.32
C PHE A 246 61.54 -20.23 24.55
N VAL A 247 60.34 -19.68 24.33
CA VAL A 247 59.29 -19.64 25.35
C VAL A 247 58.32 -20.78 25.07
N VAL A 248 58.21 -21.71 26.02
CA VAL A 248 57.34 -22.88 25.93
C VAL A 248 56.22 -22.76 26.94
N HIS A 249 54.98 -22.89 26.48
CA HIS A 249 53.80 -22.91 27.32
C HIS A 249 53.35 -24.34 27.59
N GLU A 250 52.91 -24.58 28.82
CA GLU A 250 52.43 -25.87 29.33
C GLU A 250 51.52 -26.67 28.36
N LYS A 251 50.48 -26.05 27.79
CA LYS A 251 49.47 -26.71 26.94
C LYS A 251 49.67 -26.47 25.43
N GLN A 252 50.30 -25.37 25.05
CA GLN A 252 50.35 -24.90 23.66
C GLN A 252 51.68 -25.20 22.95
N GLY A 253 52.69 -25.69 23.68
CA GLY A 253 54.02 -25.94 23.13
C GLY A 253 54.81 -24.65 22.96
N ILE A 254 55.62 -24.53 21.90
CA ILE A 254 56.47 -23.36 21.68
C ILE A 254 55.61 -22.16 21.30
N VAL A 255 55.62 -21.12 22.14
CA VAL A 255 54.82 -19.89 21.96
C VAL A 255 55.62 -18.76 21.33
N ALA A 256 56.92 -18.69 21.60
CA ALA A 256 57.82 -17.72 20.99
C ALA A 256 59.26 -18.25 20.90
N ALA A 257 60.04 -17.71 19.97
CA ALA A 257 61.46 -17.99 19.83
C ALA A 257 62.17 -16.74 19.28
N ASN A 258 63.44 -16.53 19.65
CA ASN A 258 64.26 -15.51 19.01
C ASN A 258 64.71 -15.96 17.60
N SER A 259 65.25 -15.05 16.78
CA SER A 259 65.65 -15.37 15.40
C SER A 259 66.60 -16.57 15.30
N LYS A 260 67.55 -16.69 16.24
CA LYS A 260 68.49 -17.83 16.34
C LYS A 260 67.77 -19.14 16.64
N GLY A 261 66.77 -19.12 17.53
CA GLY A 261 65.93 -20.27 17.82
C GLY A 261 65.08 -20.70 16.64
N ILE A 262 64.50 -19.75 15.89
CA ILE A 262 63.74 -20.02 14.67
C ILE A 262 64.63 -20.66 13.59
N ALA A 263 65.86 -20.15 13.42
CA ALA A 263 66.82 -20.70 12.48
C ALA A 263 67.18 -22.15 12.81
N LEU A 264 67.34 -22.50 14.09
CA LEU A 264 67.58 -23.88 14.53
C LEU A 264 66.37 -24.80 14.34
N LEU A 265 65.16 -24.32 14.63
CA LEU A 265 63.94 -25.10 14.39
C LEU A 265 63.68 -25.41 12.89
N SER A 266 64.27 -24.62 12.00
CA SER A 266 64.12 -24.77 10.55
C SER A 266 65.15 -25.71 9.92
N ARG A 267 66.17 -26.15 10.67
CA ARG A 267 67.14 -27.17 10.23
C ARG A 267 66.55 -28.58 10.39
N ASN A 268 67.18 -29.59 9.77
CA ASN A 268 66.74 -31.00 9.85
C ASN A 268 66.66 -31.57 11.28
N GLU A 269 67.34 -30.95 12.24
CA GLU A 269 67.34 -31.28 13.67
C GLU A 269 66.18 -30.64 14.46
N GLY A 270 65.31 -29.86 13.80
CA GLY A 270 64.20 -29.17 14.45
C GLY A 270 63.16 -30.09 15.09
N ALA A 271 63.02 -31.33 14.58
CA ALA A 271 62.07 -32.30 15.13
C ALA A 271 62.52 -32.88 16.48
N SER A 272 63.82 -33.23 16.62
CA SER A 272 64.39 -33.68 17.89
C SER A 272 64.42 -32.54 18.91
N LEU A 273 64.74 -31.32 18.48
CA LEU A 273 64.75 -30.15 19.35
C LEU A 273 63.36 -29.83 19.92
N ARG A 274 62.29 -29.95 19.13
CA ARG A 274 60.91 -29.79 19.63
C ARG A 274 60.58 -30.82 20.71
N GLN A 275 61.04 -32.07 20.54
CA GLN A 275 60.80 -33.12 21.53
C GLN A 275 61.58 -32.85 22.83
N ASP A 276 62.82 -32.39 22.72
CA ASP A 276 63.66 -32.02 23.88
C ASP A 276 63.09 -30.81 24.64
N LEU A 277 62.59 -29.79 23.94
CA LEU A 277 61.93 -28.63 24.54
C LEU A 277 60.63 -29.01 25.26
N MET A 278 59.87 -29.97 24.74
CA MET A 278 58.66 -30.49 25.39
C MET A 278 58.98 -31.37 26.60
N ARG A 279 60.12 -32.07 26.62
CA ARG A 279 60.61 -32.81 27.80
C ARG A 279 61.14 -31.90 28.89
N ALA A 280 61.82 -30.83 28.52
CA ALA A 280 62.34 -29.81 29.44
C ALA A 280 61.25 -29.21 30.35
N LYS A 281 60.00 -29.13 29.85
CA LYS A 281 58.81 -28.74 30.63
C LYS A 281 58.61 -29.58 31.90
N ASN A 282 58.92 -30.87 31.85
CA ASN A 282 58.65 -31.83 32.94
C ASN A 282 59.84 -31.98 33.92
N GLY A 283 60.80 -31.05 33.92
CA GLY A 283 61.95 -31.07 34.83
C GLY A 283 63.12 -31.96 34.40
N ALA A 284 63.07 -32.54 33.19
CA ALA A 284 64.16 -33.33 32.61
C ALA A 284 64.62 -32.66 31.30
N PRO A 285 65.62 -31.75 31.34
CA PRO A 285 66.14 -31.15 30.11
C PRO A 285 66.72 -32.25 29.21
N GLY A 286 66.29 -32.28 27.94
CA GLY A 286 66.95 -33.11 26.93
C GLY A 286 68.40 -32.66 26.72
N THR A 287 69.22 -33.50 26.08
CA THR A 287 70.66 -33.27 25.86
C THR A 287 71.00 -31.93 25.20
N SER A 288 70.04 -31.34 24.49
CA SER A 288 70.21 -30.09 23.73
C SER A 288 69.89 -28.82 24.54
N VAL A 289 69.18 -28.93 25.67
CA VAL A 289 68.70 -27.75 26.43
C VAL A 289 69.68 -27.40 27.55
N THR A 290 70.19 -26.17 27.55
CA THR A 290 71.25 -25.72 28.46
C THR A 290 70.71 -25.10 29.75
N SER A 291 69.62 -24.35 29.65
CA SER A 291 68.93 -23.84 30.84
C SER A 291 67.43 -23.84 30.63
N VAL A 292 66.70 -24.11 31.72
CA VAL A 292 65.25 -24.06 31.80
C VAL A 292 64.92 -23.20 32.99
N THR A 293 64.25 -22.07 32.77
CA THR A 293 63.87 -21.15 33.84
C THR A 293 62.37 -20.88 33.75
N GLN A 294 61.64 -21.14 34.84
CA GLN A 294 60.23 -20.80 34.90
C GLN A 294 60.08 -19.29 35.02
N ILE A 295 59.23 -18.70 34.16
CA ILE A 295 58.89 -17.28 34.28
C ILE A 295 57.92 -17.16 35.46
N LYS A 296 58.32 -16.43 36.52
CA LYS A 296 57.66 -16.36 37.84
C LYS A 296 56.12 -16.46 37.77
N ASN A 297 55.56 -17.47 38.44
CA ASN A 297 54.12 -17.74 38.57
C ASN A 297 53.34 -17.85 37.24
N SER A 298 54.01 -18.19 36.14
CA SER A 298 53.34 -18.43 34.85
C SER A 298 53.47 -19.90 34.39
N GLU A 299 52.57 -20.30 33.50
CA GLU A 299 52.62 -21.59 32.78
C GLU A 299 53.70 -21.60 31.66
N ASN A 300 54.55 -20.57 31.62
CA ASN A 300 55.57 -20.36 30.59
C ASN A 300 56.99 -20.60 31.12
N TRP A 301 57.78 -21.28 30.30
CA TRP A 301 59.17 -21.65 30.57
C TRP A 301 60.08 -21.03 29.51
N LEU A 302 61.15 -20.38 29.95
CA LEU A 302 62.22 -19.91 29.09
C LEU A 302 63.30 -21.00 29.01
N CYS A 303 63.47 -21.55 27.81
CA CYS A 303 64.47 -22.57 27.51
C CYS A 303 65.57 -21.97 26.62
N THR A 304 66.83 -22.13 27.01
CA THR A 304 67.99 -21.78 26.17
C THR A 304 68.71 -23.03 25.70
N VAL A 305 69.23 -22.98 24.47
CA VAL A 305 69.89 -24.09 23.78
C VAL A 305 71.30 -23.63 23.43
N LYS A 306 72.29 -24.51 23.61
CA LYS A 306 73.66 -24.20 23.22
C LYS A 306 73.71 -24.13 21.70
N ALA A 307 74.16 -23.00 21.16
CA ALA A 307 74.55 -22.96 19.76
C ALA A 307 75.84 -23.77 19.63
N GLU A 308 75.81 -24.85 18.85
CA GLU A 308 77.02 -25.49 18.33
C GLU A 308 77.76 -24.57 17.35
#